data_AF-A0A371DIR7-F1
#
_entry.id   AF-A0A371DIR7-F1
#
_cell.length_a   1.000
_cell.length_b   1.000
_cell.length_c   1.000
_cell.angle_alpha   90.00
_cell.angle_beta   90.00
_cell.angle_gamma   90.00
#
_symmetry.space_group_name_H-M   'P 1'
#
loop_
_entity.id
_entity.type
_entity.pdbx_description
1 polymer ?
#
loop_
_entity_poly.entity_id
_entity_poly.type
_entity_poly.pdbx_seq_one_letter_code
_entity_poly.pdbx_strand_id
1 'polypeptide(L)' 'MPVPQLPPELTDRIIKAVDRGSLPTCALVCSDWLPASRYRLFRSMRVRSSAS' A
#
# COMPACT_ATOMS: atom_id res chain seq x y z
N MET A 1 20.55 8.03 -19.01
CA MET A 1 20.35 6.68 -18.47
C MET A 1 18.91 6.59 -18.00
N PRO A 2 18.09 5.64 -18.49
CA PRO A 2 16.75 5.45 -17.92
C PRO A 2 16.87 5.04 -16.45
N VAL A 3 15.98 5.54 -15.60
CA VAL A 3 15.93 5.14 -14.19
C VAL A 3 15.51 3.67 -14.14
N PRO A 4 16.30 2.77 -13.52
CA PRO A 4 15.92 1.37 -13.41
C PRO A 4 14.61 1.27 -12.63
N GLN A 5 13.60 0.67 -13.26
CA GLN A 5 12.30 0.45 -12.65
C GLN A 5 12.33 -0.85 -11.86
N LEU A 6 11.83 -0.80 -10.63
CA LEU A 6 11.68 -2.00 -9.83
C LEU A 6 10.52 -2.85 -10.40
N PRO A 7 10.68 -4.17 -10.53
CA PRO A 7 9.54 -5.03 -10.84
C PRO A 7 8.41 -4.84 -9.81
N PRO A 8 7.14 -4.86 -10.25
CA PRO A 8 5.99 -4.65 -9.37
C PRO A 8 5.92 -5.67 -8.22
N GLU A 9 6.40 -6.89 -8.42
CA GLU A 9 6.46 -7.94 -7.39
C GLU A 9 7.39 -7.55 -6.23
N LEU A 10 8.47 -6.81 -6.52
CA LEU A 10 9.37 -6.30 -5.49
C LEU A 10 8.73 -5.12 -4.75
N THR A 11 8.03 -4.24 -5.47
CA THR A 11 7.24 -3.15 -4.86
C THR A 11 6.20 -3.72 -3.89
N ASP A 12 5.47 -4.77 -4.28
CA ASP A 12 4.51 -5.46 -3.41
C ASP A 12 5.18 -6.03 -2.15
N ARG A 13 6.36 -6.64 -2.28
CA ARG A 13 7.10 -7.17 -1.12
C ARG A 13 7.57 -6.07 -0.17
N ILE A 14 8.07 -4.95 -0.69
CA ILE A 14 8.47 -3.78 0.09
C ILE A 14 7.26 -3.23 0.84
N ILE A 15 6.17 -2.98 0.10
CA ILE A 15 4.93 -2.46 0.66
C ILE A 15 4.31 -3.46 1.64
N LYS A 16 4.54 -4.77 1.52
CA LYS A 16 4.12 -5.78 2.50
C LYS A 16 4.89 -5.73 3.82
N ALA A 17 6.13 -5.26 3.82
CA ALA A 17 6.99 -5.22 4.99
C ALA A 17 6.77 -4.00 5.90
N VAL A 18 6.21 -2.90 5.37
CA VAL A 18 5.95 -1.68 6.17
C VAL A 18 4.80 -1.84 7.17
N ASP A 19 4.80 -1.03 8.22
CA ASP A 19 3.69 -0.97 9.17
C ASP A 19 2.41 -0.43 8.51
N ARG A 20 1.25 -0.84 9.04
CA ARG A 20 -0.05 -0.42 8.53
C ARG A 20 -0.27 1.09 8.64
N GLY A 21 0.27 1.73 9.68
CA GLY A 21 0.19 3.18 9.88
C GLY A 21 0.96 3.98 8.81
N SER A 22 1.96 3.38 8.18
CA SER A 22 2.78 4.04 7.14
C SER A 22 2.19 3.90 5.73
N LEU A 23 1.23 3.00 5.51
CA LEU A 23 0.65 2.76 4.19
C LEU A 23 -0.02 3.98 3.53
N PRO A 24 -0.71 4.89 4.25
CA PRO A 24 -1.23 6.11 3.65
C PRO A 24 -0.11 6.99 3.08
N THR A 25 1.02 7.10 3.77
CA THR A 25 2.18 7.86 3.29
C THR A 25 2.81 7.17 2.08
N CYS A 26 2.96 5.84 2.11
CA CYS A 26 3.48 5.08 0.96
C CYS A 26 2.64 5.28 -0.31
N ALA A 27 1.32 5.39 -0.19
CA ALA A 27 0.42 5.65 -1.30
C ALA A 27 0.62 7.03 -1.97
N LEU A 28 1.28 7.98 -1.29
CA LEU A 28 1.52 9.34 -1.77
C LEU A 28 2.94 9.55 -2.34
N VAL A 29 3.83 8.57 -2.24
CA VAL A 29 5.22 8.70 -2.69
C VAL A 29 5.32 8.73 -4.22
N CYS A 30 4.70 7.76 -4.89
CA CYS A 30 4.67 7.66 -6.35
C CYS A 30 3.49 6.80 -6.84
N SER A 31 3.22 6.86 -8.14
CA SER A 31 2.18 6.07 -8.81
C SER A 31 2.38 4.56 -8.67
N ASP A 32 3.63 4.09 -8.65
CA ASP A 32 3.94 2.65 -8.66
C ASP A 32 3.67 1.99 -7.31
N TRP A 33 3.75 2.74 -6.22
CA TRP A 33 3.48 2.26 -4.86
C TRP A 33 1.99 2.30 -4.51
N LEU A 34 1.19 3.03 -5.30
CA LEU A 34 -0.23 3.25 -5.06
C LEU A 34 -1.05 1.94 -5.06
N PRO A 35 -0.89 1.00 -6.03
CA PRO A 35 -1.68 -0.23 -6.07
C PRO A 35 -1.46 -1.10 -4.83
N ALA A 36 -0.19 -1.35 -4.50
CA ALA A 36 0.22 -2.18 -3.36
C ALA A 36 -0.22 -1.56 -2.02
N SER A 37 -0.06 -0.24 -1.87
CA SER A 37 -0.41 0.48 -0.64
C SER A 37 -1.92 0.48 -0.40
N ARG A 38 -2.71 0.77 -1.45
CA ARG A 38 -4.18 0.70 -1.39
C ARG A 38 -4.67 -0.71 -1.10
N TYR A 39 -4.10 -1.72 -1.77
CA TYR A 39 -4.45 -3.11 -1.51
C TYR A 39 -4.28 -3.43 -0.02
N ARG A 40 -3.12 -3.13 0.60
CA ARG A 40 -2.92 -3.40 2.02
C ARG A 40 -3.79 -2.55 2.95
N LEU A 41 -4.08 -1.30 2.61
CA LEU A 41 -4.98 -0.45 3.39
C LEU A 41 -6.37 -1.08 3.53
N PHE A 42 -6.92 -1.52 2.39
CA PHE A 42 -8.29 -2.00 2.28
C PHE A 42 -8.45 -3.53 2.36
N ARG A 43 -7.35 -4.29 2.41
CA ARG A 43 -7.37 -5.77 2.55
C ARG A 43 -8.16 -6.26 3.76
N SER A 44 -8.21 -5.48 4.84
CA SER A 44 -8.91 -5.84 6.07
C SER A 44 -9.66 -4.64 6.64
N MET A 45 -10.90 -4.43 6.20
CA MET A 45 -11.79 -3.42 6.76
C MET A 45 -12.68 -4.03 7.83
N ARG A 46 -12.75 -3.40 9.00
CA ARG A 46 -13.73 -3.75 10.05
C ARG A 46 -14.85 -2.72 9.99
N VAL A 47 -16.04 -3.14 9.62
CA VAL A 47 -17.25 -2.33 9.70
C VAL A 47 -17.77 -2.45 11.13
N ARG A 48 -17.91 -1.32 11.84
CA ARG A 48 -18.58 -1.28 13.13
C ARG A 48 -20.05 -0.95 12.87
N SER A 49 -20.97 -1.81 13.30
CA SER A 49 -22.40 -1.50 13.28
C SER A 49 -22.74 -0.70 14.53
N SER A 50 -23.30 0.50 14.37
CA SER A 50 -23.95 1.23 15.46
C SER A 50 -25.44 0.94 15.42
N ALA A 51 -25.84 -0.22 15.93
CA ALA A 51 -27.23 -0.46 16.28
C ALA A 51 -27.42 -0.04 17.74
N SER A 52 -28.02 1.13 17.93
CA SER A 52 -28.59 1.60 19.20
C SER A 52 -29.87 2.35 18.88
#